data_AF-A0A4Q3WRY2-F1
#
_entry.id   AF-A0A4Q3WRY2-F1
#
_cell.length_a   1.000
_cell.length_b   1.000
_cell.length_c   1.000
_cell.angle_alpha   90.00
_cell.angle_beta   90.00
_cell.angle_gamma   90.00
#
_symmetry.space_group_name_H-M   'P 1'
#
loop_
_entity.id
_entity.type
_entity.pdbx_description
1 polymer ?
#
loop_
_entity_poly.entity_id
_entity_poly.type
_entity_poly.pdbx_seq_one_letter_code
_entity_poly.pdbx_strand_id
1 'polypeptide(L)' 'MTKQQPVALKSYRNHRLEVLDDGGDGWVVTIYEPQGGNSTTLRNRVPSGLSFLMEEAEAIIDRRLDFRPWDGPT' A
#
# COMPACT_ATOMS: atom_id res chain seq x y z
N MET A 1 -4.63 23.60 7.20
CA MET A 1 -3.64 22.56 6.84
C MET A 1 -3.93 21.35 7.70
N THR A 2 -4.72 20.42 7.19
CA THR A 2 -4.98 19.15 7.87
C THR A 2 -3.77 18.25 7.67
N LYS A 3 -3.17 17.81 8.79
CA LYS A 3 -1.95 17.01 8.80
C LYS A 3 -2.35 15.56 8.57
N GLN A 4 -1.60 14.85 7.72
CA GLN A 4 -1.76 13.43 7.58
C GLN A 4 -1.37 12.75 8.90
N GLN A 5 -2.23 11.89 9.43
CA GLN A 5 -2.01 11.22 10.72
C GLN A 5 -1.96 9.71 10.52
N PRO A 6 -0.90 9.02 11.01
CA PRO A 6 -0.85 7.57 10.93
C PRO A 6 -1.91 6.98 11.85
N VAL A 7 -2.83 6.22 11.27
CA VAL A 7 -3.96 5.60 11.99
C VAL A 7 -3.73 4.11 12.25
N ALA A 8 -3.01 3.43 11.35
CA ALA A 8 -2.76 2.01 11.48
C ALA A 8 -1.47 1.59 10.77
N LEU A 9 -0.83 0.55 11.30
CA LEU A 9 0.30 -0.11 10.68
C LEU A 9 -0.04 -1.60 10.55
N LYS A 10 0.01 -2.12 9.33
CA LYS A 10 -0.26 -3.53 9.02
C LYS A 10 0.96 -4.13 8.30
N SER A 11 1.11 -5.44 8.39
CA SER A 11 2.10 -6.18 7.63
C SER A 11 1.40 -7.16 6.70
N TYR A 12 1.84 -7.24 5.44
CA TYR A 12 1.30 -8.17 4.45
C TYR A 12 2.43 -8.74 3.58
N ARG A 13 2.61 -10.06 3.58
CA ARG A 13 3.68 -10.76 2.84
C ARG A 13 5.06 -10.08 2.97
N ASN A 14 5.50 -9.82 4.22
CA ASN A 14 6.72 -9.09 4.57
C ASN A 14 6.81 -7.62 4.13
N HIS A 15 5.76 -7.07 3.52
CA HIS A 15 5.65 -5.64 3.24
C HIS A 15 4.98 -4.94 4.42
N ARG A 16 5.41 -3.70 4.68
CA ARG A 16 4.78 -2.86 5.71
C ARG A 16 3.80 -1.91 5.04
N LEU A 17 2.56 -1.92 5.51
CA LEU A 17 1.48 -1.07 5.04
C LEU A 17 1.18 -0.04 6.13
N GLU A 18 1.44 1.23 5.85
CA GLU A 18 1.10 2.34 6.74
C GLU A 18 -0.15 3.04 6.23
N VAL A 19 -1.17 3.10 7.07
CA VAL A 19 -2.43 3.78 6.78
C VAL A 19 -2.39 5.14 7.47
N LEU A 20 -2.63 6.17 6.68
CA LEU A 20 -2.64 7.57 7.07
C LEU A 20 -4.03 8.14 6.77
N ASP A 21 -4.61 8.81 7.74
CA ASP A 21 -5.76 9.68 7.52
C ASP A 21 -5.27 10.97 6.84
N ASP A 22 -5.91 11.40 5.74
CA ASP A 22 -5.50 12.62 5.01
C ASP A 22 -5.91 13.91 5.75
N GLY A 23 -6.59 13.79 6.90
CA GLY A 23 -7.14 14.88 7.70
C GLY A 23 -8.38 15.51 7.09
N GLY A 24 -9.05 14.82 6.18
CA GLY A 24 -10.32 15.24 5.59
C GLY A 24 -11.27 14.04 5.56
N ASP A 25 -11.74 13.68 4.37
CA ASP A 25 -12.56 12.50 4.11
C ASP A 25 -11.78 11.40 3.36
N GLY A 26 -10.46 11.53 3.30
CA GLY A 26 -9.60 10.70 2.48
C GLY A 26 -8.65 9.83 3.29
N TRP A 27 -8.22 8.75 2.65
CA TRP A 27 -7.25 7.79 3.16
C TRP A 27 -6.01 7.77 2.29
N VAL A 28 -4.88 7.50 2.91
CA VAL A 28 -3.60 7.29 2.26
C VAL A 28 -3.02 5.98 2.78
N VAL A 29 -2.56 5.11 1.88
CA VAL A 29 -1.91 3.85 2.24
C VAL A 29 -0.54 3.83 1.59
N THR A 30 0.51 3.75 2.40
CA THR A 30 1.90 3.64 1.92
C THR A 30 2.39 2.21 2.11
N ILE A 31 2.78 1.60 1.00
CA ILE A 31 3.40 0.28 0.93
C ILE A 31 4.91 0.46 1.00
N TYR A 32 5.57 -0.11 1.99
CA TYR A 32 7.02 -0.16 2.10
C TYR A 32 7.51 -1.54 1.71
N GLU A 33 8.50 -1.59 0.83
CA GLU A 33 9.15 -2.85 0.47
C GLU A 33 10.03 -3.38 1.62
N PRO A 34 10.08 -4.70 1.83
CA PRO A 34 10.88 -5.32 2.89
C PRO A 34 12.37 -4.96 2.83
N GLN A 35 12.89 -4.72 1.62
CA GLN A 35 14.31 -4.41 1.38
C GLN A 35 14.62 -2.91 1.53
N GLY A 36 13.65 -2.09 1.94
CA GLY A 36 13.87 -0.67 2.26
C GLY A 36 14.16 0.25 1.08
N GLY A 37 14.02 -0.23 -0.16
CA GLY A 37 14.38 0.52 -1.36
C GLY A 37 13.26 1.38 -1.94
N ASN A 38 12.05 0.83 -2.05
CA ASN A 38 10.90 1.53 -2.63
C ASN A 38 9.73 1.59 -1.65
N SER A 39 8.95 2.66 -1.81
CA SER A 39 7.62 2.76 -1.25
C SER A 39 6.62 3.19 -2.31
N THR A 40 5.37 2.80 -2.15
CA THR A 40 4.29 3.14 -3.07
C THR A 40 3.13 3.66 -2.27
N THR A 41 2.75 4.90 -2.52
CA THR A 41 1.68 5.57 -1.80
C THR A 41 0.44 5.60 -2.67
N LEU A 42 -0.65 5.05 -2.15
CA LEU A 42 -1.98 5.12 -2.71
C LEU A 42 -2.80 6.15 -1.93
N ARG A 43 -3.65 6.91 -2.63
CA ARG A 43 -4.52 7.90 -2.01
C ARG A 43 -5.92 7.79 -2.59
N ASN A 44 -6.91 7.81 -1.70
CA ASN A 44 -8.32 7.85 -2.07
C ASN A 44 -9.01 8.95 -1.25
N ARG A 45 -9.83 9.78 -1.90
CA ARG A 45 -10.57 10.87 -1.24
C ARG A 45 -11.99 10.46 -0.85
N VAL A 46 -12.35 9.20 -1.02
CA VAL A 46 -13.65 8.66 -0.65
C VAL A 46 -13.62 8.20 0.82
N PRO A 47 -14.60 8.60 1.66
CA PRO A 47 -14.64 8.25 3.09
C PRO A 47 -14.61 6.74 3.36
N SER A 48 -15.28 5.95 2.51
CA SER A 48 -15.29 4.48 2.60
C SER A 48 -14.22 3.83 1.71
N GLY A 49 -13.28 4.61 1.19
CA GLY A 49 -12.27 4.18 0.22
C GLY A 49 -11.11 3.40 0.81
N LEU A 50 -11.02 3.28 2.15
CA LEU A 50 -9.93 2.57 2.82
C LEU A 50 -9.87 1.10 2.43
N SER A 51 -11.00 0.39 2.43
CA SER A 51 -11.03 -1.04 2.06
C SER A 51 -10.50 -1.25 0.64
N PHE A 52 -10.94 -0.41 -0.30
CA PHE A 52 -10.46 -0.44 -1.67
C PHE A 52 -8.94 -0.18 -1.76
N LEU A 53 -8.41 0.80 -1.00
CA LEU A 53 -6.97 1.05 -0.96
C LEU A 53 -6.19 -0.13 -0.39
N MET A 54 -6.73 -0.81 0.62
CA MET A 54 -6.10 -1.99 1.20
C MET A 54 -6.08 -3.15 0.20
N GLU A 55 -7.19 -3.42 -0.47
CA GLU A 55 -7.29 -4.44 -1.53
C GLU A 55 -6.33 -4.14 -2.68
N GLU A 56 -6.27 -2.88 -3.13
CA GLU A 56 -5.36 -2.46 -4.20
C GLU A 56 -3.90 -2.53 -3.77
N ALA A 57 -3.58 -2.18 -2.51
CA ALA A 57 -2.24 -2.34 -1.96
C ALA A 57 -1.81 -3.81 -1.90
N GLU A 58 -2.69 -4.69 -1.45
CA GLU A 58 -2.46 -6.14 -1.41
C GLU A 58 -2.29 -6.71 -2.83
N ALA A 59 -3.07 -6.23 -3.81
CA ALA A 59 -2.95 -6.61 -5.21
C ALA A 59 -1.64 -6.13 -5.87
N ILE A 60 -1.14 -4.93 -5.53
CA ILE A 60 0.17 -4.45 -5.98
C ILE A 60 1.29 -5.33 -5.44
N ILE A 61 1.23 -5.68 -4.15
CA ILE A 61 2.21 -6.58 -3.52
C ILE A 61 2.16 -7.96 -4.18
N ASP A 62 0.95 -8.50 -4.39
CA ASP A 62 0.78 -9.81 -5.03
C ASP A 62 1.34 -9.81 -6.46
N ARG A 63 1.01 -8.79 -7.28
CA ARG A 63 1.58 -8.65 -8.63
C ARG A 63 3.09 -8.54 -8.65
N ARG A 64 3.71 -7.83 -7.69
CA ARG A 64 5.17 -7.72 -7.60
C ARG A 64 5.83 -9.05 -7.26
N LEU A 65 5.20 -9.83 -6.38
CA LEU A 65 5.69 -11.14 -5.99
C LEU A 65 5.43 -12.21 -7.06
N ASP A 66 4.34 -12.06 -7.81
CA ASP A 66 3.97 -12.93 -8.94
C ASP A 66 4.80 -12.63 -10.20
N PHE A 67 5.35 -11.42 -10.32
CA PHE A 67 6.41 -11.08 -11.27
C PHE A 67 7.73 -11.82 -10.93
N ARG A 68 7.69 -13.15 -10.90
CA ARG A 68 8.87 -13.95 -11.19
C ARG A 68 9.25 -13.61 -12.62
N PRO A 69 10.51 -13.20 -12.91
CA PRO A 69 10.97 -13.18 -14.28
C PRO A 69 10.68 -14.58 -14.84
N TRP A 70 9.96 -14.61 -15.96
CA TRP A 70 9.75 -15.85 -16.69
C TRP A 70 11.14 -16.36 -17.09
N ASP A 71 11.67 -17.31 -16.31
CA ASP A 71 12.86 -18.07 -16.64
C ASP A 71 12.41 -19.06 -17.73
N GLY A 72 12.40 -18.57 -18.97
CA GLY A 72 12.03 -19.38 -20.12
C GLY A 72 12.87 -20.65 -20.18
N PRO A 73 12.32 -21.77 -20.71
CA PRO A 73 13.08 -23.01 -20.80
C PRO A 73 14.36 -22.78 -21.61
N THR A 74 15.49 -23.10 -20.97
CA THR A 74 16.85 -23.10 -21.56
C THR A 74 16.97 -24.15 -22.65
#